data_AF-A0A7J4MCI3-F1
#
_entry.id   AF-A0A7J4MCI3-F1
#
_cell.length_a   1.000
_cell.length_b   1.000
_cell.length_c   1.000
_cell.angle_alpha   90.00
_cell.angle_beta   90.00
_cell.angle_gamma   90.00
#
_symmetry.space_group_name_H-M   'P 1'
#
loop_
_entity.id
_entity.type
_entity.pdbx_description
1 polymer ?
#
loop_
_entity_poly.entity_id
_entity_poly.type
_entity_poly.pdbx_seq_one_letter_code
_entity_poly.pdbx_strand_id
1 'polypeptide(L)'
;RGDGSSLYATRDLAYHRWKWTQADRLLNVLGEDHRLQAKQVGLTLAELGADAPEVVFYSFIKLPEGKMSTRQGNVVFMDDLLEEAKAQAATVVRDLRPEYDEAQIDAIAEAVATSAVRFNIIKVSPEKGFTFTWEEALSFEGGSAPFAMYAHTRACSIARKLGEAEPALETPVLDGPMPDGLVDLLRVLAVHPDVLRKAVKQHKPHLFALHMLDLATAYNGFYRDCPVIVDGRAHALHAAVSERARAVLHAGLTGLGLVPLERM
;
A
#
# COMPACT_ATOMS: atom_id res chain seq x y z
N ARG A 1 11.06 -41.87 4.86
CA ARG A 1 11.38 -42.41 6.21
C ARG A 1 11.39 -43.94 6.13
N GLY A 2 11.82 -44.66 7.18
CA GLY A 2 11.86 -46.12 7.15
C GLY A 2 10.50 -46.80 6.89
N ASP A 3 9.41 -46.06 7.11
CA ASP A 3 8.02 -46.44 6.84
C ASP A 3 7.51 -46.04 5.43
N GLY A 4 8.38 -45.55 4.54
CA GLY A 4 8.00 -45.08 3.21
C GLY A 4 7.33 -43.70 3.15
N SER A 5 7.06 -43.05 4.29
CA SER A 5 6.47 -41.71 4.30
C SER A 5 7.47 -40.62 3.86
N SER A 6 6.96 -39.60 3.17
CA SER A 6 7.72 -38.43 2.74
C SER A 6 7.85 -37.38 3.85
N LEU A 7 8.94 -36.62 3.86
CA LEU A 7 9.13 -35.41 4.67
C LEU A 7 8.59 -34.16 3.95
N TYR A 8 8.37 -33.06 4.67
CA TYR A 8 8.06 -31.77 4.06
C TYR A 8 9.11 -31.34 3.03
N ALA A 9 10.40 -31.42 3.39
CA ALA A 9 11.48 -31.10 2.47
C ALA A 9 11.42 -31.93 1.17
N THR A 10 11.12 -33.24 1.25
CA THR A 10 11.00 -34.07 0.03
C THR A 10 9.81 -33.68 -0.85
N ARG A 11 8.70 -33.23 -0.24
CA ARG A 11 7.54 -32.72 -0.96
C ARG A 11 7.84 -31.36 -1.60
N ASP A 12 8.53 -30.48 -0.89
CA ASP A 12 8.95 -29.18 -1.40
C ASP A 12 9.83 -29.34 -2.64
N LEU A 13 10.79 -30.29 -2.64
CA LEU A 13 11.63 -30.56 -3.81
C LEU A 13 10.80 -30.96 -5.03
N ALA A 14 9.89 -31.92 -4.86
CA ALA A 14 9.01 -32.36 -5.94
C ALA A 14 8.14 -31.21 -6.46
N TYR A 15 7.59 -30.40 -5.55
CA TYR A 15 6.73 -29.29 -5.91
C TYR A 15 7.47 -28.19 -6.65
N HIS A 16 8.68 -27.82 -6.23
CA HIS A 16 9.49 -26.82 -6.93
C HIS A 16 9.90 -27.31 -8.33
N ARG A 17 10.31 -28.58 -8.47
CA ARG A 17 10.61 -29.16 -9.78
C ARG A 17 9.41 -29.11 -10.71
N TRP A 18 8.21 -29.41 -10.20
CA TRP A 18 6.98 -29.25 -10.98
C TRP A 18 6.72 -27.79 -11.35
N LYS A 19 6.81 -26.85 -10.40
CA LYS A 19 6.60 -25.42 -10.66
C LYS A 19 7.54 -24.87 -11.75
N TRP A 20 8.80 -25.30 -11.77
CA TRP A 20 9.75 -24.90 -12.81
C TRP A 20 9.38 -25.38 -14.22
N THR A 21 8.51 -26.38 -14.35
CA THR A 21 7.95 -26.75 -15.67
C THR A 21 6.86 -25.79 -16.16
N GLN A 22 6.39 -24.89 -15.30
CA GLN A 22 5.22 -24.03 -15.53
C GLN A 22 5.53 -22.54 -15.41
N ALA A 23 6.76 -22.15 -15.04
CA ALA A 23 7.10 -20.77 -14.76
C ALA A 23 8.57 -20.46 -15.06
N ASP A 24 8.82 -19.25 -15.55
CA ASP A 24 10.18 -18.73 -15.79
C ASP A 24 10.82 -18.11 -14.54
N ARG A 25 10.00 -17.82 -13.52
CA ARG A 25 10.44 -17.24 -12.24
C ARG A 25 9.57 -17.78 -11.11
N LEU A 26 10.22 -18.13 -9.99
CA LEU A 26 9.55 -18.56 -8.77
C LEU A 26 9.99 -17.71 -7.59
N LEU A 27 9.00 -17.11 -6.92
CA LEU A 27 9.18 -16.35 -5.69
C LEU A 27 8.34 -16.98 -4.58
N ASN A 28 8.97 -17.38 -3.50
CA ASN A 28 8.29 -17.84 -2.29
C ASN A 28 8.27 -16.72 -1.26
N VAL A 29 7.11 -16.48 -0.66
CA VAL A 29 6.94 -15.59 0.50
C VAL A 29 6.71 -16.44 1.73
N LEU A 30 7.68 -16.45 2.64
CA LEU A 30 7.71 -17.38 3.78
C LEU A 30 7.97 -16.62 5.09
N GLY A 31 7.49 -17.16 6.20
CA GLY A 31 7.89 -16.68 7.53
C GLY A 31 9.39 -16.88 7.77
N GLU A 32 9.99 -16.03 8.60
CA GLU A 32 11.42 -16.08 8.93
C GLU A 32 11.88 -17.41 9.58
N ASP A 33 10.94 -18.15 10.18
CA ASP A 33 11.13 -19.48 10.75
C ASP A 33 11.48 -20.54 9.68
N HIS A 34 11.14 -20.30 8.42
CA HIS A 34 11.43 -21.20 7.30
C HIS A 34 12.81 -20.97 6.67
N ARG A 35 13.64 -20.05 7.18
CA ARG A 35 14.95 -19.71 6.59
C ARG A 35 15.87 -20.92 6.41
N LEU A 36 15.98 -21.77 7.42
CA LEU A 36 16.83 -22.96 7.36
C LEU A 36 16.29 -23.99 6.36
N GLN A 37 14.98 -24.27 6.40
CA GLN A 37 14.33 -25.21 5.48
C GLN A 37 14.47 -24.75 4.03
N ALA A 38 14.17 -23.49 3.73
CA ALA A 38 14.31 -22.92 2.39
C ALA A 38 15.76 -23.03 1.87
N LYS A 39 16.75 -22.78 2.73
CA LYS A 39 18.17 -22.97 2.41
C LYS A 39 18.49 -24.42 2.07
N GLN A 40 18.02 -25.38 2.88
CA GLN A 40 18.25 -26.81 2.65
C GLN A 40 17.58 -27.30 1.36
N VAL A 41 16.34 -26.90 1.10
CA VAL A 41 15.60 -27.22 -0.12
C VAL A 41 16.31 -26.64 -1.34
N GLY A 42 16.71 -25.35 -1.30
CA GLY A 42 17.42 -24.70 -2.39
C GLY A 42 18.75 -25.36 -2.74
N LEU A 43 19.57 -25.71 -1.73
CA LEU A 43 20.81 -26.44 -1.95
C LEU A 43 20.55 -27.82 -2.57
N THR A 44 19.53 -28.53 -2.11
CA THR A 44 19.20 -29.85 -2.64
C THR A 44 18.64 -29.78 -4.07
N LEU A 45 17.89 -28.73 -4.43
CA LEU A 45 17.46 -28.51 -5.81
C LEU A 45 18.66 -28.32 -6.74
N ALA A 46 19.65 -27.52 -6.32
CA ALA A 46 20.85 -27.27 -7.10
C ALA A 46 21.65 -28.56 -7.35
N GLU A 47 21.81 -29.42 -6.34
CA GLU A 47 22.44 -30.75 -6.49
C GLU A 47 21.67 -31.68 -7.44
N LEU A 48 20.36 -31.47 -7.58
CA LEU A 48 19.50 -32.21 -8.51
C LEU A 48 19.41 -31.55 -9.90
N GLY A 49 20.19 -30.50 -10.16
CA GLY A 49 20.19 -29.78 -11.43
C GLY A 49 18.94 -28.93 -11.68
N ALA A 50 18.24 -28.52 -10.63
CA ALA A 50 17.09 -27.61 -10.71
C ALA A 50 17.41 -26.27 -10.02
N ASP A 51 16.81 -25.18 -10.51
CA ASP A 51 17.02 -23.86 -9.93
C ASP A 51 16.39 -23.74 -8.53
N ALA A 52 17.03 -22.97 -7.66
CA ALA A 52 16.44 -22.59 -6.38
C ALA A 52 15.48 -21.41 -6.60
N PRO A 53 14.28 -21.42 -5.98
CA PRO A 53 13.37 -20.27 -6.05
C PRO A 53 13.96 -19.05 -5.32
N GLU A 54 13.57 -17.85 -5.76
CA GLU A 54 13.76 -16.64 -4.96
C GLU A 54 12.90 -16.74 -3.69
N VAL A 55 13.39 -16.22 -2.56
CA VAL A 55 12.66 -16.27 -1.28
C VAL A 55 12.67 -14.91 -0.60
N VAL A 56 11.46 -14.42 -0.28
CA VAL A 56 11.24 -13.27 0.59
C VAL A 56 10.80 -13.78 1.95
N PHE A 57 11.56 -13.43 2.99
CA PHE A 57 11.22 -13.76 4.36
C PHE A 57 10.53 -12.57 5.03
N TYR A 58 9.38 -12.83 5.66
CA TYR A 58 8.73 -11.86 6.54
C TYR A 58 8.88 -12.25 8.02
N SER A 59 9.04 -11.25 8.88
CA SER A 59 9.05 -11.39 10.33
C SER A 59 7.62 -11.36 10.86
N PHE A 60 7.42 -11.92 12.05
CA PHE A 60 6.09 -11.98 12.66
C PHE A 60 5.59 -10.62 13.16
N ILE A 61 4.28 -10.44 13.07
CA ILE A 61 3.53 -9.30 13.60
C ILE A 61 3.06 -9.64 15.01
N LYS A 62 3.16 -8.69 15.93
CA LYS A 62 2.54 -8.77 17.25
C LYS A 62 1.28 -7.93 17.26
N LEU A 63 0.22 -8.44 17.87
CA LEU A 63 -1.00 -7.67 18.09
C LEU A 63 -0.94 -7.00 19.47
N PRO A 64 -1.79 -5.99 19.74
CA PRO A 64 -1.81 -5.30 21.03
C PRO A 64 -1.99 -6.26 22.22
N GLU A 65 -2.76 -7.34 22.07
CA GLU A 65 -2.98 -8.34 23.11
C GLU A 65 -1.79 -9.30 23.32
N GLY A 66 -0.69 -9.12 22.59
CA GLY A 66 0.55 -9.88 22.72
C GLY A 66 0.84 -10.83 21.56
N LYS A 67 1.65 -11.86 21.80
CA LYS A 67 1.98 -12.88 20.79
C LYS A 67 0.80 -13.84 20.62
N MET A 68 0.41 -14.11 19.38
CA MET A 68 -0.53 -15.18 19.06
C MET A 68 0.00 -16.53 19.58
N SER A 69 -0.84 -17.27 20.30
CA SER A 69 -0.51 -18.57 20.89
C SER A 69 -1.70 -19.52 20.76
N THR A 70 -1.64 -20.39 19.75
CA THR A 70 -2.62 -21.48 19.55
C THR A 70 -2.70 -22.42 20.76
N ARG A 71 -1.61 -22.57 21.52
CA ARG A 71 -1.56 -23.40 22.74
C ARG A 71 -2.23 -22.74 23.95
N GLN A 72 -2.31 -21.41 23.99
CA GLN A 72 -2.95 -20.66 25.08
C GLN A 72 -4.34 -20.13 24.69
N GLY A 73 -4.83 -20.45 23.48
CA GLY A 73 -6.14 -19.99 22.97
C GLY A 73 -6.18 -18.52 22.55
N ASN A 74 -5.04 -17.81 22.54
CA ASN A 74 -4.97 -16.42 22.10
C ASN A 74 -4.65 -16.36 20.60
N VAL A 75 -5.66 -16.62 19.78
CA VAL A 75 -5.58 -16.55 18.30
C VAL A 75 -6.50 -15.43 17.86
N VAL A 76 -5.96 -14.44 17.15
CA VAL A 76 -6.76 -13.40 16.52
C VAL A 76 -6.90 -13.79 15.05
N PHE A 77 -8.14 -13.98 14.62
CA PHE A 77 -8.43 -14.28 13.23
C PHE A 77 -8.40 -13.01 12.38
N MET A 78 -8.07 -13.15 11.10
CA MET A 78 -8.09 -12.01 10.18
C MET A 78 -9.50 -11.42 10.07
N ASP A 79 -10.54 -12.24 10.12
CA ASP A 79 -11.93 -11.80 10.04
C ASP A 79 -12.27 -10.90 11.25
N ASP A 80 -11.93 -11.33 12.47
CA ASP A 80 -12.13 -10.53 13.68
C ASP A 80 -11.36 -9.21 13.63
N LEU A 81 -10.12 -9.24 13.10
CA LEU A 81 -9.29 -8.05 12.91
C LEU A 81 -9.98 -7.07 11.94
N LEU A 82 -10.51 -7.55 10.81
CA LEU A 82 -11.16 -6.68 9.82
C LEU A 82 -12.48 -6.10 10.33
N GLU A 83 -13.28 -6.88 11.06
CA GLU A 83 -14.53 -6.40 11.68
C GLU A 83 -14.26 -5.31 12.72
N GLU A 84 -13.26 -5.49 13.58
CA GLU A 84 -12.85 -4.47 14.56
C GLU A 84 -12.33 -3.21 13.85
N ALA A 85 -11.50 -3.37 12.81
CA ALA A 85 -11.00 -2.27 12.00
C ALA A 85 -12.14 -1.46 11.37
N LYS A 86 -13.17 -2.15 10.87
CA LYS A 86 -14.37 -1.55 10.28
C LYS A 86 -15.18 -0.79 11.31
N ALA A 87 -15.43 -1.38 12.48
CA ALA A 87 -16.18 -0.73 13.56
C ALA A 87 -15.50 0.58 14.01
N GLN A 88 -14.18 0.56 14.16
CA GLN A 88 -13.41 1.76 14.50
C GLN A 88 -13.41 2.79 13.36
N ALA A 89 -13.19 2.36 12.13
CA ALA A 89 -13.25 3.24 10.96
C ALA A 89 -14.63 3.92 10.83
N ALA A 90 -15.72 3.18 11.03
CA ALA A 90 -17.08 3.71 10.98
C ALA A 90 -17.30 4.80 12.04
N THR A 91 -16.76 4.62 13.25
CA THR A 91 -16.82 5.65 14.31
C THR A 91 -16.12 6.92 13.86
N VAL A 92 -14.89 6.81 13.34
CA VAL A 92 -14.13 7.97 12.86
C VAL A 92 -14.83 8.67 11.68
N VAL A 93 -15.41 7.91 10.74
CA VAL A 93 -16.14 8.48 9.60
C VAL A 93 -17.38 9.24 10.07
N ARG A 94 -18.16 8.69 11.03
CA ARG A 94 -19.33 9.38 11.60
C ARG A 94 -18.97 10.73 12.24
N ASP A 95 -17.85 10.79 12.95
CA ASP A 95 -17.40 12.02 13.59
C ASP A 95 -16.94 13.08 12.58
N LEU A 96 -16.27 12.65 11.49
CA LEU A 96 -15.75 13.55 10.45
C LEU A 96 -16.80 13.96 9.41
N ARG A 97 -17.86 13.17 9.23
CA ARG A 97 -18.90 13.33 8.20
C ARG A 97 -20.29 13.02 8.77
N PRO A 98 -20.81 13.85 9.70
CA PRO A 98 -22.13 13.66 10.28
C PRO A 98 -23.28 13.74 9.25
N GLU A 99 -23.00 14.25 8.05
CA GLU A 99 -23.94 14.36 6.94
C GLU A 99 -24.10 13.07 6.11
N TYR A 100 -23.25 12.05 6.28
CA TYR A 100 -23.34 10.80 5.53
C TYR A 100 -24.39 9.86 6.13
N ASP A 101 -25.07 9.12 5.26
CA ASP A 101 -25.97 8.04 5.67
C ASP A 101 -25.19 6.77 6.07
N GLU A 102 -25.88 5.84 6.71
CA GLU A 102 -25.25 4.61 7.23
C GLU A 102 -24.66 3.72 6.12
N ALA A 103 -25.23 3.75 4.91
CA ALA A 103 -24.70 2.98 3.79
C ALA A 103 -23.40 3.58 3.25
N GLN A 104 -23.31 4.91 3.19
CA GLN A 104 -22.08 5.63 2.84
C GLN A 104 -21.00 5.40 3.90
N ILE A 105 -21.36 5.48 5.19
CA ILE A 105 -20.45 5.21 6.30
C ILE A 105 -19.91 3.78 6.21
N ASP A 106 -20.77 2.78 6.02
CA ASP A 106 -20.36 1.37 5.95
C ASP A 106 -19.38 1.12 4.78
N ALA A 107 -19.69 1.66 3.60
CA ALA A 107 -18.84 1.51 2.42
C ALA A 107 -17.45 2.16 2.60
N ILE A 108 -17.39 3.34 3.22
CA ILE A 108 -16.11 4.02 3.52
C ILE A 108 -15.36 3.26 4.61
N ALA A 109 -16.04 2.84 5.67
CA ALA A 109 -15.44 2.11 6.78
C ALA A 109 -14.81 0.78 6.33
N GLU A 110 -15.49 0.02 5.48
CA GLU A 110 -14.98 -1.21 4.87
C GLU A 110 -13.69 -0.95 4.06
N ALA A 111 -13.73 0.06 3.19
CA ALA A 111 -12.61 0.44 2.36
C ALA A 111 -11.41 0.91 3.20
N VAL A 112 -11.67 1.69 4.25
CA VAL A 112 -10.65 2.17 5.19
C VAL A 112 -10.05 1.04 5.99
N ALA A 113 -10.87 0.15 6.56
CA ALA A 113 -10.44 -0.97 7.38
C ALA A 113 -9.48 -1.90 6.64
N THR A 114 -9.93 -2.39 5.47
CA THR A 114 -9.14 -3.29 4.62
C THR A 114 -7.85 -2.63 4.16
N SER A 115 -7.91 -1.36 3.76
CA SER A 115 -6.75 -0.59 3.33
C SER A 115 -5.78 -0.32 4.50
N ALA A 116 -6.28 0.04 5.67
CA ALA A 116 -5.49 0.33 6.86
C ALA A 116 -4.70 -0.88 7.34
N VAL A 117 -5.38 -2.03 7.51
CA VAL A 117 -4.73 -3.29 7.90
C VAL A 117 -3.64 -3.66 6.89
N ARG A 118 -3.98 -3.66 5.60
CA ARG A 118 -3.04 -4.02 4.53
C ARG A 118 -1.84 -3.07 4.48
N PHE A 119 -2.07 -1.77 4.49
CA PHE A 119 -1.01 -0.77 4.40
C PHE A 119 -0.08 -0.80 5.61
N ASN A 120 -0.63 -1.00 6.82
CA ASN A 120 0.17 -1.04 8.03
C ASN A 120 1.15 -2.22 8.03
N ILE A 121 0.80 -3.33 7.36
CA ILE A 121 1.69 -4.46 7.12
C ILE A 121 2.71 -4.13 6.02
N ILE A 122 2.25 -3.61 4.87
CA ILE A 122 3.11 -3.41 3.69
C ILE A 122 4.14 -2.31 3.91
N LYS A 123 3.83 -1.26 4.67
CA LYS A 123 4.74 -0.12 4.90
C LYS A 123 5.98 -0.47 5.73
N VAL A 124 5.98 -1.63 6.39
CA VAL A 124 7.10 -2.12 7.20
C VAL A 124 8.01 -3.03 6.36
N SER A 125 9.33 -2.91 6.54
CA SER A 125 10.28 -3.83 5.92
C SER A 125 9.96 -5.27 6.32
N PRO A 126 9.87 -6.24 5.39
CA PRO A 126 9.46 -7.60 5.72
C PRO A 126 10.40 -8.25 6.75
N GLU A 127 11.67 -7.86 6.79
CA GLU A 127 12.65 -8.37 7.76
C GLU A 127 12.48 -7.82 9.18
N LYS A 128 11.57 -6.86 9.40
CA LYS A 128 11.32 -6.25 10.71
C LYS A 128 9.95 -6.68 11.22
N GLY A 129 9.93 -7.34 12.37
CA GLY A 129 8.69 -7.50 13.12
C GLY A 129 8.21 -6.15 13.65
N PHE A 130 6.90 -5.99 13.76
CA PHE A 130 6.30 -4.80 14.35
C PHE A 130 5.10 -5.17 15.22
N THR A 131 4.71 -4.24 16.10
CA THR A 131 3.48 -4.33 16.86
C THR A 131 2.41 -3.54 16.11
N PHE A 132 1.35 -4.20 15.70
CA PHE A 132 0.21 -3.54 15.09
C PHE A 132 -0.57 -2.77 16.17
N THR A 133 -0.94 -1.53 15.88
CA THR A 133 -1.84 -0.73 16.71
C THR A 133 -2.93 -0.12 15.84
N TRP A 134 -4.14 -0.05 16.39
CA TRP A 134 -5.31 0.54 15.71
C TRP A 134 -5.13 2.02 15.43
N GLU A 135 -4.61 2.74 16.42
CA GLU A 135 -4.33 4.17 16.35
C GLU A 135 -3.43 4.51 15.16
N GLU A 136 -2.32 3.78 14.96
CA GLU A 136 -1.42 4.01 13.82
C GLU A 136 -2.04 3.58 12.49
N ALA A 137 -2.83 2.50 12.48
CA ALA A 137 -3.45 1.98 11.26
C ALA A 137 -4.53 2.93 10.72
N LEU A 138 -5.31 3.53 11.62
CA LEU A 138 -6.50 4.33 11.30
C LEU A 138 -6.28 5.84 11.43
N SER A 139 -5.07 6.30 11.76
CA SER A 139 -4.73 7.72 11.85
C SER A 139 -5.01 8.47 10.54
N PHE A 140 -5.45 9.73 10.63
CA PHE A 140 -5.58 10.65 9.49
C PHE A 140 -4.48 11.71 9.45
N GLU A 141 -3.58 11.71 10.43
CA GLU A 141 -2.58 12.75 10.62
C GLU A 141 -1.28 12.47 9.86
N GLY A 142 -1.08 11.22 9.40
CA GLY A 142 0.06 10.82 8.59
C GLY A 142 0.37 9.32 8.70
N GLY A 143 1.22 8.81 7.82
CA GLY A 143 1.82 7.47 7.98
C GLY A 143 0.87 6.28 7.80
N SER A 144 -0.35 6.49 7.31
CA SER A 144 -1.45 5.51 7.30
C SER A 144 -2.14 5.42 5.93
N ALA A 145 -2.98 4.40 5.74
CA ALA A 145 -3.81 4.30 4.54
C ALA A 145 -4.87 5.41 4.44
N PRO A 146 -5.65 5.73 5.51
CA PRO A 146 -6.61 6.82 5.46
C PRO A 146 -6.01 8.15 5.02
N PHE A 147 -4.79 8.47 5.48
CA PHE A 147 -4.08 9.69 5.07
C PHE A 147 -3.83 9.73 3.56
N ALA A 148 -3.34 8.63 2.98
CA ALA A 148 -3.07 8.55 1.54
C ALA A 148 -4.37 8.52 0.70
N MET A 149 -5.39 7.81 1.18
CA MET A 149 -6.72 7.78 0.56
C MET A 149 -7.37 9.17 0.56
N TYR A 150 -7.23 9.93 1.66
CA TYR A 150 -7.78 11.28 1.75
C TYR A 150 -7.10 12.28 0.80
N ALA A 151 -5.79 12.15 0.58
CA ALA A 151 -5.11 12.92 -0.46
C ALA A 151 -5.71 12.64 -1.86
N HIS A 152 -6.00 11.37 -2.16
CA HIS A 152 -6.66 10.97 -3.41
C HIS A 152 -8.11 11.52 -3.53
N THR A 153 -8.92 11.42 -2.48
CA THR A 153 -10.32 11.90 -2.51
C THR A 153 -10.38 13.42 -2.70
N ARG A 154 -9.42 14.15 -2.10
CA ARG A 154 -9.23 15.59 -2.31
C ARG A 154 -8.89 15.91 -3.76
N ALA A 155 -8.00 15.15 -4.38
CA ALA A 155 -7.68 15.29 -5.80
C ALA A 155 -8.89 15.02 -6.69
N CYS A 156 -9.68 13.98 -6.37
CA CYS A 156 -10.95 13.71 -7.06
C CYS A 156 -11.97 14.85 -6.89
N SER A 157 -12.02 15.48 -5.73
CA SER A 157 -12.89 16.63 -5.47
C SER A 157 -12.53 17.83 -6.35
N ILE A 158 -11.23 18.11 -6.52
CA ILE A 158 -10.77 19.17 -7.42
C ILE A 158 -11.12 18.84 -8.87
N ALA A 159 -10.82 17.62 -9.32
CA ALA A 159 -11.16 17.18 -10.68
C ALA A 159 -12.66 17.34 -10.98
N ARG A 160 -13.55 16.96 -10.05
CA ARG A 160 -15.01 17.19 -10.20
C ARG A 160 -15.39 18.67 -10.32
N LYS A 161 -14.71 19.57 -9.60
CA LYS A 161 -14.98 21.01 -9.67
C LYS A 161 -14.49 21.63 -10.99
N LEU A 162 -13.46 21.05 -11.61
CA LEU A 162 -12.95 21.48 -12.92
C LEU A 162 -13.85 21.00 -14.08
N GLY A 163 -14.59 19.90 -13.88
CA GLY A 163 -15.41 19.27 -14.92
C GLY A 163 -14.57 18.46 -15.92
N GLU A 164 -15.19 17.96 -16.98
CA GLU A 164 -14.52 17.18 -18.06
C GLU A 164 -13.66 18.05 -19.00
N ALA A 165 -13.52 19.34 -18.72
CA ALA A 165 -12.68 20.20 -19.56
C ALA A 165 -11.20 19.84 -19.32
N GLU A 166 -10.63 19.01 -20.19
CA GLU A 166 -9.18 18.86 -20.30
C GLU A 166 -8.61 20.24 -20.66
N PRO A 167 -7.84 20.90 -19.78
CA PRO A 167 -7.12 22.07 -20.19
C PRO A 167 -6.13 21.62 -21.26
N ALA A 168 -6.21 22.20 -22.46
CA ALA A 168 -5.20 21.99 -23.48
C ALA A 168 -3.83 22.26 -22.84
N LEU A 169 -2.98 21.23 -22.78
CA LEU A 169 -1.61 21.35 -22.29
C LEU A 169 -0.79 22.10 -23.34
N GLU A 170 -0.96 23.43 -23.40
CA GLU A 170 0.13 24.29 -23.82
C GLU A 170 1.20 24.24 -22.72
N THR A 171 2.47 24.16 -23.09
CA THR A 171 3.58 24.20 -22.13
C THR A 171 3.38 25.41 -21.21
N PRO A 172 3.12 25.20 -19.91
CA PRO A 172 2.76 26.31 -19.03
C PRO A 172 3.97 27.24 -18.90
N VAL A 173 3.73 28.53 -19.14
CA VAL A 173 4.71 29.58 -18.88
C VAL A 173 4.71 29.85 -17.37
N LEU A 174 5.90 29.76 -16.75
CA LEU A 174 6.05 30.08 -15.33
C LEU A 174 6.18 31.60 -15.17
N ASP A 175 5.11 32.24 -14.71
CA ASP A 175 5.15 33.64 -14.30
C ASP A 175 5.61 33.74 -12.84
N GLY A 176 6.93 33.66 -12.63
CA GLY A 176 7.58 33.86 -11.34
C GLY A 176 8.07 32.58 -10.64
N PRO A 177 8.49 32.68 -9.37
CA PRO A 177 9.01 31.53 -8.63
C PRO A 177 7.90 30.51 -8.36
N MET A 178 8.22 29.23 -8.51
CA MET A 178 7.29 28.14 -8.17
C MET A 178 7.11 28.06 -6.66
N PRO A 179 5.85 27.92 -6.14
CA PRO A 179 5.61 27.65 -4.74
C PRO A 179 6.29 26.34 -4.27
N ASP A 180 6.73 26.28 -3.02
CA ASP A 180 7.44 25.11 -2.47
C ASP A 180 6.61 23.82 -2.61
N GLY A 181 5.32 23.87 -2.28
CA GLY A 181 4.42 22.71 -2.44
C GLY A 181 4.32 22.19 -3.88
N LEU A 182 4.40 23.07 -4.90
CA LEU A 182 4.45 22.66 -6.31
C LEU A 182 5.77 21.96 -6.63
N VAL A 183 6.89 22.53 -6.19
CA VAL A 183 8.23 21.96 -6.42
C VAL A 183 8.35 20.58 -5.78
N ASP A 184 7.88 20.43 -4.55
CA ASP A 184 7.94 19.16 -3.82
C ASP A 184 7.08 18.08 -4.48
N LEU A 185 5.84 18.40 -4.88
CA LEU A 185 4.98 17.44 -5.58
C LEU A 185 5.59 17.03 -6.93
N LEU A 186 6.12 17.98 -7.71
CA LEU A 186 6.77 17.67 -8.99
C LEU A 186 7.99 16.75 -8.81
N ARG A 187 8.80 16.97 -7.77
CA ARG A 187 9.94 16.11 -7.45
C ARG A 187 9.50 14.68 -7.12
N VAL A 188 8.49 14.52 -6.26
CA VAL A 188 7.98 13.20 -5.90
C VAL A 188 7.38 12.49 -7.11
N LEU A 189 6.62 13.20 -7.96
CA LEU A 189 6.08 12.65 -9.21
C LEU A 189 7.18 12.23 -10.19
N ALA A 190 8.25 13.01 -10.31
CA ALA A 190 9.34 12.74 -11.25
C ALA A 190 10.08 11.43 -10.93
N VAL A 191 10.26 11.11 -9.64
CA VAL A 191 10.98 9.89 -9.20
C VAL A 191 10.09 8.66 -9.04
N HIS A 192 8.77 8.80 -9.16
CA HIS A 192 7.81 7.72 -8.94
C HIS A 192 8.12 6.43 -9.73
N PRO A 193 8.41 6.48 -11.05
CA PRO A 193 8.71 5.26 -11.82
C PRO A 193 9.96 4.53 -11.32
N ASP A 194 10.97 5.27 -10.84
CA ASP A 194 12.22 4.70 -10.35
C ASP A 194 12.03 4.02 -9.00
N VAL A 195 11.23 4.62 -8.11
CA VAL A 195 10.89 4.02 -6.82
C VAL A 195 10.07 2.74 -7.00
N LEU A 196 9.06 2.76 -7.89
CA LEU A 196 8.28 1.57 -8.23
C LEU A 196 9.18 0.46 -8.80
N ARG A 197 10.03 0.79 -9.78
CA ARG A 197 10.96 -0.18 -10.39
C ARG A 197 11.90 -0.76 -9.33
N LYS A 198 12.40 0.05 -8.41
CA LYS A 198 13.25 -0.39 -7.30
C LYS A 198 12.50 -1.33 -6.36
N ALA A 199 11.27 -1.00 -5.96
CA ALA A 199 10.45 -1.84 -5.09
C ALA A 199 10.18 -3.21 -5.71
N VAL A 200 9.83 -3.26 -7.00
CA VAL A 200 9.60 -4.51 -7.76
C VAL A 200 10.89 -5.31 -7.90
N LYS A 201 12.00 -4.69 -8.34
CA LYS A 201 13.28 -5.39 -8.55
C LYS A 201 13.84 -5.98 -7.26
N GLN A 202 13.61 -5.33 -6.13
CA GLN A 202 14.13 -5.75 -4.83
C GLN A 202 13.15 -6.60 -4.02
N HIS A 203 11.93 -6.84 -4.52
CA HIS A 203 10.84 -7.47 -3.77
C HIS A 203 10.54 -6.77 -2.44
N LYS A 204 10.60 -5.44 -2.44
CA LYS A 204 10.47 -4.58 -1.25
C LYS A 204 9.28 -3.63 -1.41
N PRO A 205 8.04 -4.11 -1.20
CA PRO A 205 6.84 -3.30 -1.41
C PRO A 205 6.75 -2.10 -0.44
N HIS A 206 7.37 -2.19 0.74
CA HIS A 206 7.45 -1.08 1.70
C HIS A 206 8.09 0.18 1.11
N LEU A 207 9.05 0.05 0.19
CA LEU A 207 9.67 1.19 -0.48
C LEU A 207 8.63 1.99 -1.28
N PHE A 208 7.70 1.28 -1.93
CA PHE A 208 6.63 1.91 -2.69
C PHE A 208 5.53 2.45 -1.76
N ALA A 209 5.18 1.73 -0.70
CA ALA A 209 4.23 2.20 0.30
C ALA A 209 4.67 3.52 0.97
N LEU A 210 5.93 3.62 1.37
CA LEU A 210 6.49 4.86 1.92
C LEU A 210 6.49 5.98 0.89
N HIS A 211 6.82 5.69 -0.37
CA HIS A 211 6.74 6.68 -1.44
C HIS A 211 5.31 7.18 -1.70
N MET A 212 4.30 6.31 -1.55
CA MET A 212 2.90 6.76 -1.64
C MET A 212 2.50 7.69 -0.49
N LEU A 213 3.10 7.54 0.71
CA LEU A 213 2.94 8.51 1.80
C LEU A 213 3.63 9.84 1.49
N ASP A 214 4.84 9.79 0.92
CA ASP A 214 5.55 10.99 0.47
C ASP A 214 4.73 11.73 -0.58
N LEU A 215 4.12 11.01 -1.53
CA LEU A 215 3.24 11.58 -2.55
C LEU A 215 1.97 12.19 -1.94
N ALA A 216 1.32 11.52 -0.99
CA ALA A 216 0.16 12.07 -0.30
C ALA A 216 0.52 13.34 0.51
N THR A 217 1.69 13.33 1.17
CA THR A 217 2.21 14.48 1.91
C THR A 217 2.50 15.65 0.99
N ALA A 218 3.23 15.41 -0.10
CA ALA A 218 3.56 16.43 -1.10
C ALA A 218 2.29 16.98 -1.77
N TYR A 219 1.31 16.13 -2.06
CA TYR A 219 0.02 16.56 -2.59
C TYR A 219 -0.73 17.49 -1.63
N ASN A 220 -0.72 17.17 -0.34
CA ASN A 220 -1.36 18.01 0.68
C ASN A 220 -0.65 19.37 0.82
N GLY A 221 0.68 19.39 0.71
CA GLY A 221 1.46 20.64 0.64
C GLY A 221 1.12 21.47 -0.59
N PHE A 222 1.13 20.85 -1.78
CA PHE A 222 0.68 21.47 -3.02
C PHE A 222 -0.72 22.07 -2.90
N TYR A 223 -1.69 21.32 -2.36
CA TYR A 223 -3.06 21.79 -2.20
C TYR A 223 -3.18 23.04 -1.32
N ARG A 224 -2.36 23.14 -0.27
CA ARG A 224 -2.31 24.30 0.61
C ARG A 224 -1.70 25.52 -0.08
N ASP A 225 -0.62 25.32 -0.82
CA ASP A 225 0.20 26.43 -1.34
C ASP A 225 -0.21 26.88 -2.75
N CYS A 226 -0.93 26.03 -3.50
CA CYS A 226 -1.22 26.23 -4.93
C CYS A 226 -2.74 26.17 -5.20
N PRO A 227 -3.44 27.32 -5.17
CA PRO A 227 -4.85 27.38 -5.57
C PRO A 227 -5.04 26.84 -6.99
N VAL A 228 -5.88 25.81 -7.14
CA VAL A 228 -6.16 25.19 -8.45
C VAL A 228 -7.27 25.94 -9.19
N ILE A 229 -8.24 26.47 -8.46
CA ILE A 229 -9.36 27.26 -8.99
C ILE A 229 -9.30 28.63 -8.34
N VAL A 230 -9.19 29.67 -9.15
CA VAL A 230 -9.15 31.08 -8.74
C VAL A 230 -10.21 31.83 -9.52
N ASP A 231 -11.12 32.52 -8.83
CA ASP A 231 -12.23 33.27 -9.44
C ASP A 231 -13.05 32.48 -10.47
N GLY A 232 -13.27 31.18 -10.18
CA GLY A 232 -14.02 30.27 -11.05
C GLY A 232 -13.26 29.80 -12.30
N ARG A 233 -11.97 30.12 -12.43
CA ARG A 233 -11.10 29.68 -13.52
C ARG A 233 -10.01 28.73 -13.02
N ALA A 234 -9.72 27.72 -13.81
CA ALA A 234 -8.65 26.78 -13.52
C ALA A 234 -7.28 27.41 -13.79
N HIS A 235 -6.37 27.34 -12.83
CA HIS A 235 -4.96 27.62 -13.10
C HIS A 235 -4.36 26.44 -13.87
N ALA A 236 -4.04 26.61 -15.15
CA ALA A 236 -3.69 25.52 -16.07
C ALA A 236 -2.62 24.55 -15.52
N LEU A 237 -1.48 25.08 -15.03
CA LEU A 237 -0.41 24.25 -14.47
C LEU A 237 -0.85 23.48 -13.21
N HIS A 238 -1.47 24.16 -12.24
CA HIS A 238 -1.91 23.52 -10.99
C HIS A 238 -2.99 22.45 -11.27
N ALA A 239 -3.92 22.72 -12.19
CA ALA A 239 -4.92 21.75 -12.60
C ALA A 239 -4.27 20.50 -13.22
N ALA A 240 -3.33 20.67 -14.15
CA ALA A 240 -2.61 19.56 -14.78
C ALA A 240 -1.78 18.75 -13.78
N VAL A 241 -1.08 19.42 -12.85
CA VAL A 241 -0.30 18.76 -11.81
C VAL A 241 -1.19 18.02 -10.82
N SER A 242 -2.32 18.62 -10.42
CA SER A 242 -3.31 17.98 -9.54
C SER A 242 -3.90 16.73 -10.20
N GLU A 243 -4.26 16.79 -11.48
CA GLU A 243 -4.77 15.65 -12.23
C GLU A 243 -3.71 14.55 -12.39
N ARG A 244 -2.46 14.93 -12.69
CA ARG A 244 -1.36 13.96 -12.75
C ARG A 244 -1.15 13.27 -11.40
N ALA A 245 -1.17 14.02 -10.31
CA ALA A 245 -1.04 13.46 -8.96
C ALA A 245 -2.24 12.56 -8.62
N ARG A 246 -3.46 12.93 -9.00
CA ARG A 246 -4.67 12.10 -8.82
C ARG A 246 -4.51 10.75 -9.49
N ALA A 247 -4.11 10.72 -10.76
CA ALA A 247 -3.92 9.48 -11.51
C ALA A 247 -2.81 8.60 -10.91
N VAL A 248 -1.69 9.20 -10.47
CA VAL A 248 -0.59 8.47 -9.83
C VAL A 248 -0.99 7.95 -8.44
N LEU A 249 -1.72 8.74 -7.65
CA LEU A 249 -2.30 8.30 -6.37
C LEU A 249 -3.24 7.11 -6.59
N HIS A 250 -4.19 7.22 -7.52
CA HIS A 250 -5.13 6.14 -7.85
C HIS A 250 -4.41 4.84 -8.21
N ALA A 251 -3.48 4.92 -9.17
CA ALA A 251 -2.72 3.75 -9.64
C ALA A 251 -1.83 3.15 -8.53
N GLY A 252 -1.17 4.00 -7.74
CA GLY A 252 -0.29 3.55 -6.66
C GLY A 252 -1.05 2.92 -5.50
N LEU A 253 -2.18 3.51 -5.08
CA LEU A 253 -3.07 2.92 -4.06
C LEU A 253 -3.58 1.56 -4.53
N THR A 254 -4.07 1.47 -5.77
CA THR A 254 -4.52 0.20 -6.38
C THR A 254 -3.39 -0.84 -6.42
N GLY A 255 -2.18 -0.43 -6.82
CA GLY A 255 -1.01 -1.31 -6.89
C GLY A 255 -0.56 -1.86 -5.52
N LEU A 256 -0.86 -1.15 -4.43
CA LEU A 256 -0.67 -1.62 -3.06
C LEU A 256 -1.83 -2.49 -2.54
N GLY A 257 -2.91 -2.61 -3.33
CA GLY A 257 -4.14 -3.30 -2.93
C GLY A 257 -4.99 -2.49 -1.95
N LEU A 258 -4.89 -1.16 -1.97
CA LEU A 258 -5.75 -0.25 -1.24
C LEU A 258 -6.93 0.17 -2.10
N VAL A 259 -8.01 0.63 -1.47
CA VAL A 259 -9.21 1.11 -2.17
C VAL A 259 -9.09 2.62 -2.42
N PRO A 260 -8.91 3.09 -3.68
CA PRO A 260 -8.77 4.50 -3.98
C PRO A 260 -10.15 5.20 -4.01
N LEU A 261 -10.72 5.45 -2.83
CA LEU A 261 -12.01 6.15 -2.73
C LEU A 261 -11.96 7.51 -3.44
N GLU A 262 -13.04 7.89 -4.13
CA GLU A 262 -13.17 9.22 -4.74
C GLU A 262 -13.82 10.26 -3.82
N ARG A 263 -14.42 9.79 -2.72
CA ARG A 263 -15.11 10.57 -1.70
C ARG A 263 -14.87 9.94 -0.34
N MET A 264 -14.54 10.78 0.63
CA MET A 264 -14.28 10.41 2.02
C MET A 264 -14.56 11.61 2.88
#